data_AF-A0A162CIF8-F1
#
_entry.id   AF-A0A162CIF8-F1
#
_cell.length_a   1.000
_cell.length_b   1.000
_cell.length_c   1.000
_cell.angle_alpha   90.00
_cell.angle_beta   90.00
_cell.angle_gamma   90.00
#
_symmetry.space_group_name_H-M   'P 1'
#
loop_
_entity.id
_entity.type
_entity.pdbx_description
1 polymer ?
#
loop_
_entity_poly.entity_id
_entity_poly.type
_entity_poly.pdbx_seq_one_letter_code
_entity_poly.pdbx_strand_id
1 'polypeptide(L)'
;MAIGLSVSLEGLQGLSHGWKRCWCSAWTACALLGALQTPLQASETETRHAMAAMAAFAECKVLNAGYSRDRARTILNTWIENKGLEKQAEWLQSPQAIRVVALTSEAMNKSCNGFDQNSSQFIPAMEAIDQL
;
A
#
# COMPACT_ATOMS: atom_id res chain seq x y z
N MET A 1 -32.25 76.52 29.74
CA MET A 1 -32.61 77.32 28.53
C MET A 1 -33.40 76.42 27.57
N ALA A 2 -34.08 76.97 26.55
CA ALA A 2 -34.97 76.26 25.61
C ALA A 2 -34.58 76.62 24.14
N ILE A 3 -35.25 76.28 23.02
CA ILE A 3 -36.65 75.87 22.74
C ILE A 3 -36.70 74.95 21.48
N GLY A 4 -37.54 73.89 21.50
CA GLY A 4 -38.08 73.26 20.27
C GLY A 4 -37.10 72.44 19.39
N LEU A 5 -37.47 71.98 18.19
CA LEU A 5 -38.81 71.76 17.58
C LEU A 5 -38.66 70.89 16.30
N SER A 6 -39.62 69.99 16.05
CA SER A 6 -40.13 69.51 14.73
C SER A 6 -39.22 69.10 13.52
N VAL A 7 -39.46 67.85 13.06
CA VAL A 7 -39.78 67.43 11.65
C VAL A 7 -38.66 67.21 10.61
N SER A 8 -38.89 66.17 9.78
CA SER A 8 -38.11 65.61 8.67
C SER A 8 -38.01 66.48 7.41
N LEU A 9 -37.03 66.18 6.53
CA LEU A 9 -37.26 66.16 5.07
C LEU A 9 -36.31 65.19 4.32
N GLU A 10 -36.72 64.81 3.11
CA GLU A 10 -36.14 63.79 2.23
C GLU A 10 -34.87 64.23 1.45
N GLY A 11 -34.23 63.28 0.75
CA GLY A 11 -33.09 63.55 -0.13
C GLY A 11 -32.67 62.36 -1.02
N LEU A 12 -33.46 62.04 -2.05
CA LEU A 12 -33.18 61.01 -3.06
C LEU A 12 -32.05 61.41 -4.04
N GLN A 13 -31.16 60.45 -4.38
CA GLN A 13 -30.44 60.23 -5.67
C GLN A 13 -29.18 59.36 -5.41
N GLY A 14 -28.75 58.41 -6.25
CA GLY A 14 -29.34 57.84 -7.45
C GLY A 14 -28.34 56.94 -8.23
N LEU A 15 -28.72 55.69 -8.49
CA LEU A 15 -28.30 54.80 -9.61
C LEU A 15 -26.79 54.62 -9.97
N SER A 16 -26.32 53.36 -9.89
CA SER A 16 -25.46 52.76 -10.92
C SER A 16 -25.64 51.24 -10.98
N HIS A 17 -25.51 50.63 -12.16
CA HIS A 17 -26.01 49.29 -12.48
C HIS A 17 -25.08 48.13 -12.06
N GLY A 18 -25.60 47.18 -11.27
CA GLY A 18 -25.06 45.82 -11.12
C GLY A 18 -26.01 44.80 -11.76
N TRP A 19 -25.67 44.28 -12.93
CA TRP A 19 -26.58 43.50 -13.78
C TRP A 19 -26.28 41.99 -13.70
N LYS A 20 -27.34 41.17 -13.50
CA LYS A 20 -27.44 39.73 -13.89
C LYS A 20 -26.57 38.74 -13.08
N ARG A 21 -26.94 37.46 -12.89
CA ARG A 21 -28.18 36.74 -13.23
C ARG A 21 -28.36 35.48 -12.36
N CYS A 22 -29.63 35.10 -12.19
CA CYS A 22 -30.20 33.79 -11.88
C CYS A 22 -29.27 32.61 -11.56
N TRP A 23 -29.52 31.99 -10.40
CA TRP A 23 -29.42 30.54 -10.25
C TRP A 23 -30.18 29.82 -11.37
N CYS A 24 -29.52 28.87 -12.03
CA CYS A 24 -30.16 27.76 -12.73
C CYS A 24 -29.44 26.47 -12.33
N SER A 25 -30.15 25.60 -11.64
CA SER A 25 -29.76 24.21 -11.40
C SER A 25 -29.65 23.45 -12.73
N ALA A 26 -28.48 22.93 -13.05
CA ALA A 26 -28.28 21.97 -14.12
C ALA A 26 -27.52 20.76 -13.57
N TRP A 27 -28.21 19.64 -13.45
CA TRP A 27 -27.60 18.36 -13.12
C TRP A 27 -26.80 17.87 -14.33
N THR A 28 -25.46 17.91 -14.25
CA THR A 28 -24.57 17.19 -15.17
C THR A 28 -23.71 16.22 -14.37
N ALA A 29 -24.30 15.07 -14.04
CA ALA A 29 -23.58 13.90 -13.56
C ALA A 29 -22.67 13.36 -14.68
N CYS A 30 -21.46 13.91 -14.79
CA CYS A 30 -20.49 13.51 -15.81
C CYS A 30 -19.58 12.41 -15.25
N ALA A 31 -19.85 11.17 -15.66
CA ALA A 31 -18.93 10.04 -15.72
C ALA A 31 -17.99 9.80 -14.52
N LEU A 32 -18.52 9.16 -13.47
CA LEU A 32 -17.74 8.25 -12.62
C LEU A 32 -17.31 7.01 -13.43
N LEU A 33 -16.30 7.13 -14.30
CA LEU A 33 -15.68 6.03 -15.03
C LEU A 33 -14.30 6.47 -15.52
N GLY A 34 -13.21 5.95 -14.95
CA GLY A 34 -11.86 6.30 -15.42
C GLY A 34 -10.67 5.98 -14.51
N ALA A 35 -10.88 5.60 -13.24
CA ALA A 35 -9.79 5.13 -12.38
C ALA A 35 -10.29 4.23 -11.23
N LEU A 36 -11.06 3.18 -11.54
CA LEU A 36 -10.79 1.94 -10.81
C LEU A 36 -9.41 1.50 -11.29
N GLN A 37 -8.38 1.83 -10.51
CA GLN A 37 -7.15 1.06 -10.55
C GLN A 37 -7.57 -0.36 -10.17
N THR A 38 -7.72 -1.22 -11.17
CA THR A 38 -7.72 -2.66 -10.94
C THR A 38 -6.50 -2.95 -10.05
N PRO A 39 -6.64 -3.70 -8.95
CA PRO A 39 -5.48 -4.07 -8.15
C PRO A 39 -4.50 -4.70 -9.14
N LEU A 40 -3.32 -4.09 -9.28
CA LEU A 40 -2.36 -4.44 -10.32
C LEU A 40 -1.99 -5.89 -10.06
N GLN A 41 -2.58 -6.79 -10.85
CA GLN A 41 -2.61 -8.21 -10.57
C GLN A 41 -1.22 -8.73 -10.87
N ALA A 42 -0.38 -8.71 -9.83
CA ALA A 42 1.01 -9.13 -9.89
C ALA A 42 1.07 -10.49 -10.59
N SER A 43 2.05 -10.64 -11.48
CA SER A 43 2.27 -11.90 -12.17
C SER A 43 2.48 -13.02 -11.16
N GLU A 44 2.25 -14.26 -11.58
CA GLU A 44 2.46 -15.42 -10.71
C GLU A 44 3.92 -15.46 -10.20
N THR A 45 4.88 -15.16 -11.08
CA THR A 45 6.31 -15.02 -10.73
C THR A 45 6.58 -13.95 -9.69
N GLU A 46 6.05 -12.72 -9.84
CA GLU A 46 6.20 -11.65 -8.83
C GLU A 46 5.55 -12.04 -7.49
N THR A 47 4.42 -12.73 -7.54
CA THR A 47 3.70 -13.22 -6.35
C THR A 47 4.52 -14.29 -5.63
N ARG A 48 5.11 -15.24 -6.36
CA ARG A 48 6.04 -16.26 -5.82
C ARG A 48 7.28 -15.63 -5.21
N HIS A 49 7.89 -14.64 -5.88
CA HIS A 49 9.02 -13.87 -5.35
C HIS A 49 8.67 -13.21 -4.02
N ALA A 50 7.52 -12.52 -3.94
CA ALA A 50 7.10 -11.84 -2.72
C ALA A 50 6.82 -12.82 -1.56
N MET A 51 6.15 -13.95 -1.85
CA MET A 51 5.91 -15.01 -0.86
C MET A 51 7.22 -15.65 -0.38
N ALA A 52 8.14 -16.00 -1.29
CA ALA A 52 9.43 -16.59 -0.95
C ALA A 52 10.30 -15.63 -0.12
N ALA A 53 10.35 -14.35 -0.49
CA ALA A 53 11.07 -13.32 0.26
C ALA A 53 10.50 -13.14 1.69
N MET A 54 9.17 -13.15 1.84
CA MET A 54 8.53 -13.03 3.16
C MET A 54 8.78 -14.26 4.03
N ALA A 55 8.73 -15.46 3.45
CA ALA A 55 9.05 -16.71 4.15
C ALA A 55 10.54 -16.76 4.55
N ALA A 56 11.45 -16.39 3.65
CA ALA A 56 12.88 -16.33 3.93
C ALA A 56 13.23 -15.31 5.02
N PHE A 57 12.56 -14.14 5.03
CA PHE A 57 12.65 -13.18 6.12
C PHE A 57 12.24 -13.80 7.46
N ALA A 58 11.10 -14.50 7.49
CA ALA A 58 10.58 -15.12 8.71
C ALA A 58 11.53 -16.22 9.25
N GLU A 59 12.06 -17.08 8.38
CA GLU A 59 13.05 -18.10 8.75
C GLU A 59 14.39 -17.49 9.16
N CYS A 60 14.87 -16.42 8.51
CA CYS A 60 16.07 -15.71 8.95
C CYS A 60 15.92 -15.17 10.39
N LYS A 61 14.72 -14.76 10.81
CA LYS A 61 14.46 -14.36 12.21
C LYS A 61 14.51 -15.54 13.19
N VAL A 62 14.21 -16.77 12.75
CA VAL A 62 14.45 -17.98 13.55
C VAL A 62 15.95 -18.20 13.71
N LEU A 63 16.72 -18.12 12.62
CA LEU A 63 18.17 -18.34 12.61
C LEU A 63 18.95 -17.29 13.41
N ASN A 64 18.62 -16.00 13.25
CA ASN A 64 19.46 -14.89 13.71
C ASN A 64 18.85 -14.03 14.84
N ALA A 65 17.54 -14.11 15.08
CA ALA A 65 16.83 -13.22 16.01
C ALA A 65 16.06 -13.95 17.11
N GLY A 66 16.27 -15.27 17.27
CA GLY A 66 15.66 -16.07 18.35
C GLY A 66 14.14 -16.21 18.26
N TYR A 67 13.55 -16.06 17.07
CA TYR A 67 12.11 -16.29 16.90
C TYR A 67 11.81 -17.80 16.97
N SER A 68 10.69 -18.17 17.57
CA SER A 68 10.17 -19.53 17.42
C SER A 68 9.64 -19.74 15.99
N ARG A 69 9.66 -20.99 15.51
CA ARG A 69 9.07 -21.36 14.22
C ARG A 69 7.59 -21.00 14.14
N ASP A 70 6.85 -21.10 15.25
CA ASP A 70 5.44 -20.69 15.28
C ASP A 70 5.29 -19.17 15.10
N ARG A 71 6.16 -18.35 15.69
CA ARG A 71 6.17 -16.90 15.45
C ARG A 71 6.49 -16.56 14.00
N ALA A 72 7.46 -17.27 13.38
CA ALA A 72 7.77 -17.12 11.97
C ALA A 72 6.56 -17.48 11.07
N ARG A 73 5.89 -18.60 11.36
CA ARG A 73 4.66 -19.02 10.67
C ARG A 73 3.54 -17.99 10.82
N THR A 74 3.30 -17.46 12.02
CA THR A 74 2.29 -16.41 12.25
C THR A 74 2.60 -15.16 11.42
N ILE A 75 3.86 -14.71 11.40
CA ILE A 75 4.28 -13.54 10.61
C ILE A 75 4.01 -13.75 9.11
N LEU A 76 4.33 -14.94 8.58
CA LEU A 76 4.09 -15.28 7.19
C LEU A 76 2.58 -15.37 6.87
N ASN A 77 1.81 -16.10 7.68
CA ASN A 77 0.37 -16.26 7.48
C ASN A 77 -0.37 -14.90 7.55
N THR A 78 -0.09 -14.09 8.56
CA THR A 78 -0.68 -12.75 8.68
C THR A 78 -0.27 -11.83 7.51
N TRP A 79 0.93 -11.99 6.93
CA TRP A 79 1.29 -11.25 5.72
C TRP A 79 0.51 -11.75 4.49
N ILE A 80 0.33 -13.06 4.35
CA ILE A 80 -0.45 -13.70 3.26
C ILE A 80 -1.92 -13.23 3.30
N GLU A 81 -2.55 -13.29 4.47
CA GLU A 81 -3.93 -12.84 4.72
C GLU A 81 -4.09 -11.34 4.39
N ASN A 82 -3.18 -10.49 4.89
CA ASN A 82 -3.18 -9.04 4.60
C ASN A 82 -2.91 -8.70 3.13
N LYS A 83 -2.48 -9.67 2.31
CA LYS A 83 -2.25 -9.52 0.87
C LYS A 83 -3.30 -10.23 0.00
N GLY A 84 -4.23 -11.00 0.59
CA GLY A 84 -5.20 -11.79 -0.14
C GLY A 84 -4.56 -12.89 -1.00
N LEU A 85 -3.47 -13.49 -0.50
CA LEU A 85 -2.65 -14.49 -1.21
C LEU A 85 -2.88 -15.94 -0.74
N GLU A 86 -3.98 -16.20 -0.01
CA GLU A 86 -4.24 -17.49 0.63
C GLU A 86 -4.34 -18.64 -0.40
N LYS A 87 -4.79 -18.36 -1.63
CA LYS A 87 -4.87 -19.34 -2.72
C LYS A 87 -3.50 -19.67 -3.30
N GLN A 88 -2.57 -18.72 -3.30
CA GLN A 88 -1.22 -18.87 -3.83
C GLN A 88 -0.27 -19.47 -2.79
N ALA A 89 -0.60 -19.37 -1.50
CA ALA A 89 0.18 -19.89 -0.39
C ALA A 89 0.46 -21.40 -0.44
N GLU A 90 -0.35 -22.20 -1.15
CA GLU A 90 -0.07 -23.62 -1.37
C GLU A 90 1.29 -23.84 -2.05
N TRP A 91 1.70 -22.96 -2.96
CA TRP A 91 2.98 -23.03 -3.65
C TRP A 91 4.19 -23.00 -2.70
N LEU A 92 4.08 -22.39 -1.51
CA LEU A 92 5.15 -22.38 -0.51
C LEU A 92 5.50 -23.78 0.03
N GLN A 93 4.62 -24.77 -0.17
CA GLN A 93 4.86 -26.17 0.18
C GLN A 93 5.60 -26.94 -0.93
N SER A 94 5.82 -26.32 -2.10
CA SER A 94 6.53 -26.97 -3.21
C SER A 94 8.03 -27.15 -2.91
N PRO A 95 8.69 -28.20 -3.45
CA PRO A 95 10.13 -28.41 -3.27
C PRO A 95 10.98 -27.21 -3.73
N GLN A 96 10.53 -26.50 -4.78
CA GLN A 96 11.17 -25.30 -5.29
C GLN A 96 11.11 -24.17 -4.27
N ALA A 97 9.91 -23.84 -3.75
CA ALA A 97 9.74 -22.79 -2.75
C ALA A 97 10.54 -23.08 -1.47
N ILE A 98 10.49 -24.32 -0.97
CA ILE A 98 11.25 -24.75 0.21
C ILE A 98 12.76 -24.54 0.00
N ARG A 99 13.30 -24.93 -1.17
CA ARG A 99 14.72 -24.72 -1.51
C ARG A 99 15.07 -23.23 -1.55
N VAL A 100 14.27 -22.41 -2.24
CA VAL A 100 14.50 -20.96 -2.37
C VAL A 100 14.46 -20.29 -1.01
N VAL A 101 13.45 -20.57 -0.19
CA VAL A 101 13.31 -20.00 1.16
C VAL A 101 14.51 -20.32 2.04
N ALA A 102 14.96 -21.59 2.04
CA ALA A 102 16.12 -22.01 2.82
C ALA A 102 17.39 -21.25 2.41
N LEU A 103 17.78 -21.34 1.14
CA LEU A 103 18.98 -20.67 0.59
C LEU A 103 18.93 -19.15 0.82
N THR A 104 17.78 -18.53 0.56
CA THR A 104 17.57 -17.09 0.76
C THR A 104 17.73 -16.71 2.22
N SER A 105 17.15 -17.47 3.16
CA SER A 105 17.24 -17.20 4.60
C SER A 105 18.65 -17.33 5.18
N GLU A 106 19.47 -18.26 4.64
CA GLU A 106 20.88 -18.44 5.01
C GLU A 106 21.81 -17.44 4.29
N ALA A 107 21.39 -16.87 3.16
CA ALA A 107 22.07 -15.78 2.48
C ALA A 107 21.79 -14.40 3.11
N MET A 108 20.79 -14.28 3.98
CA MET A 108 20.46 -13.02 4.64
C MET A 108 21.47 -12.63 5.73
N ASN A 109 21.66 -11.32 5.90
CA ASN A 109 22.45 -10.77 6.98
C ASN A 109 21.79 -11.00 8.36
N LYS A 110 22.54 -10.83 9.45
CA LYS A 110 22.06 -11.07 10.82
C LYS A 110 20.83 -10.22 11.22
N SER A 111 20.63 -9.06 10.60
CA SER A 111 19.45 -8.22 10.79
C SER A 111 18.22 -8.67 10.00
N CYS A 112 18.37 -9.59 9.05
CA CYS A 112 17.35 -10.05 8.10
C CYS A 112 16.67 -8.88 7.35
N ASN A 113 17.45 -7.89 6.93
CA ASN A 113 16.97 -6.73 6.16
C ASN A 113 17.64 -6.60 4.78
N GLY A 114 18.45 -7.58 4.40
CA GLY A 114 19.18 -7.66 3.14
C GLY A 114 20.08 -8.90 3.13
N PHE A 115 20.78 -9.12 2.02
CA PHE A 115 21.74 -10.22 1.88
C PHE A 115 23.09 -9.89 2.52
N ASP A 116 23.78 -10.91 3.04
CA ASP A 116 25.21 -10.87 3.27
C ASP A 116 25.92 -11.44 2.03
N GLN A 117 26.54 -10.56 1.25
CA GLN A 117 27.23 -10.94 0.01
C GLN A 117 28.47 -11.83 0.24
N ASN A 118 28.91 -11.96 1.50
CA ASN A 118 30.00 -12.87 1.89
C ASN A 118 29.49 -14.24 2.35
N SER A 119 28.17 -14.44 2.46
CA SER A 119 27.59 -15.76 2.76
C SER A 119 27.89 -16.72 1.60
N SER A 120 28.31 -17.94 1.93
CA SER A 120 28.48 -19.01 0.93
C SER A 120 27.18 -19.35 0.20
N GLN A 121 26.03 -18.98 0.76
CA GLN A 121 24.72 -19.17 0.16
C GLN A 121 24.26 -18.00 -0.73
N PHE A 122 25.01 -16.90 -0.81
CA PHE A 122 24.59 -15.71 -1.56
C PHE A 122 24.35 -16.01 -3.05
N ILE A 123 25.34 -16.60 -3.74
CA ILE A 123 25.20 -16.97 -5.17
C ILE A 123 24.13 -18.07 -5.35
N PRO A 124 24.13 -19.19 -4.59
CA PRO A 124 23.05 -20.19 -4.66
C PRO A 124 21.63 -19.63 -4.44
N ALA A 125 21.47 -18.62 -3.58
CA ALA A 125 20.19 -17.97 -3.35
C ALA A 125 19.74 -17.13 -4.56
N MET A 126 20.65 -16.34 -5.16
CA MET A 126 20.34 -15.57 -6.37
C MET A 126 19.94 -16.49 -7.52
N GLU A 127 20.73 -17.53 -7.80
CA GLU A 127 20.43 -18.54 -8.83
C GLU A 127 19.08 -19.24 -8.60
N ALA A 128 18.69 -19.47 -7.34
CA ALA A 128 17.41 -20.09 -7.01
C ALA A 128 16.22 -19.12 -7.14
N ILE A 129 16.43 -17.83 -6.90
CA ILE A 129 15.42 -16.77 -7.10
C ILE A 129 15.19 -16.53 -8.60
N ASP A 130 16.24 -16.47 -9.42
CA ASP A 130 16.17 -16.29 -10.87
C ASP A 130 15.41 -17.42 -11.61
N GLN A 131 15.10 -18.53 -10.92
CA GLN A 131 14.41 -19.71 -11.45
C GLN A 131 12.91 -19.79 -11.09
N LEU A 132 12.33 -18.77 -10.44
CA LEU A 132 10.94 -18.72 -9.90
C LEU A 132 9.81 -18.44 -10.92
#